data_AF-A0A926KQY9-F1
#
_entry.id   AF-A0A926KQY9-F1
#
_cell.length_a   1.000
_cell.length_b   1.000
_cell.length_c   1.000
_cell.angle_alpha   90.00
_cell.angle_beta   90.00
_cell.angle_gamma   90.00
#
_symmetry.space_group_name_H-M   'P 1'
#
loop_
_entity.id
_entity.type
_entity.pdbx_description
1 polymer ?
#
loop_
_entity_poly.entity_id
_entity_poly.type
_entity_poly.pdbx_seq_one_letter_code
_entity_poly.pdbx_strand_id
1 'polypeptide(L)'
;MKKAGLHQDWHVSCQLDAYKMAYRKKMNELHQMKRHIQIKQEHIDARMKEIGQKQQLTLHLEQERESIRAQAAALSTGTTYEQEYDARQQYYKLSRSLANDSELYLQHLASATYKGIVVSPDTLPFKHNRIQQLLLSLSREGYLIFEFRTSDSEFKLQQLHSNYYTFSDEAFMLGILEVLQDEPIILCSWVLQCAWYDLLPNRKIWYDICDSPDRLWGSNKAAQLKHWDLLSHSEWISYADESYKHLTYYRKDAHFIAFGNEERSAEWIKGSRKVEQNKSFTA
;
A
#
# COMPACT_ATOMS: atom_id res chain seq x y z
N MET A 1 -90.49 -40.50 -64.90
CA MET A 1 -90.23 -39.29 -64.10
C MET A 1 -89.47 -39.62 -62.80
N LYS A 2 -88.23 -40.11 -62.86
CA LYS A 2 -87.40 -40.44 -61.67
C LYS A 2 -85.93 -39.94 -61.74
N LYS A 3 -85.63 -39.00 -62.65
CA LYS A 3 -84.26 -38.43 -62.81
C LYS A 3 -84.04 -37.09 -62.07
N ALA A 4 -85.08 -36.45 -61.54
CA ALA A 4 -84.96 -35.14 -60.89
C ALA A 4 -84.44 -35.19 -59.44
N GLY A 5 -84.71 -36.27 -58.69
CA GLY A 5 -84.25 -36.39 -57.28
C GLY A 5 -82.75 -36.64 -57.12
N LEU A 6 -82.15 -37.44 -58.02
CA LEU A 6 -80.71 -37.74 -58.02
C LEU A 6 -79.83 -36.50 -58.21
N HIS A 7 -80.32 -35.50 -58.95
CA HIS A 7 -79.57 -34.27 -59.21
C HIS A 7 -79.56 -33.31 -58.02
N GLN A 8 -80.61 -33.35 -57.20
CA GLN A 8 -80.77 -32.54 -56.00
C GLN A 8 -79.94 -33.10 -54.84
N ASP A 9 -79.90 -34.42 -54.67
CA ASP A 9 -79.08 -35.09 -53.65
C ASP A 9 -77.58 -34.87 -53.91
N TRP A 10 -77.14 -34.93 -55.17
CA TRP A 10 -75.76 -34.65 -55.56
C TRP A 10 -75.34 -33.21 -55.23
N HIS A 11 -76.18 -32.22 -55.56
CA HIS A 11 -75.91 -30.81 -55.28
C HIS A 11 -75.79 -30.52 -53.78
N VAL A 12 -76.69 -31.10 -52.96
CA VAL A 12 -76.64 -30.98 -51.50
C VAL A 12 -75.36 -31.62 -50.95
N SER A 13 -74.93 -32.77 -51.50
CA SER A 13 -73.66 -33.40 -51.13
C SER A 13 -72.46 -32.49 -51.42
N CYS A 14 -72.39 -31.89 -52.62
CA CYS A 14 -71.32 -30.96 -52.97
C CYS A 14 -71.28 -29.72 -52.08
N GLN A 15 -72.44 -29.15 -51.73
CA GLN A 15 -72.53 -28.01 -50.81
C GLN A 15 -72.06 -28.38 -49.39
N LEU A 16 -72.44 -29.56 -48.90
CA LEU A 16 -72.01 -30.06 -47.60
C LEU A 16 -70.49 -30.28 -47.55
N ASP A 17 -69.91 -30.81 -48.62
CA ASP A 17 -68.47 -31.02 -48.73
C ASP A 17 -67.71 -29.69 -48.80
N ALA A 18 -68.20 -28.72 -49.57
CA ALA A 18 -67.63 -27.36 -49.61
C ALA A 18 -67.65 -26.70 -48.21
N TYR A 19 -68.76 -26.85 -47.47
CA TYR A 19 -68.87 -26.34 -46.09
C TYR A 19 -67.89 -27.04 -45.14
N LYS A 20 -67.78 -28.38 -45.21
CA LYS A 20 -66.80 -29.15 -44.42
C LYS A 20 -65.36 -28.73 -44.75
N MET A 21 -65.03 -28.48 -46.01
CA MET A 21 -63.72 -27.99 -46.43
C MET A 21 -63.43 -26.59 -45.88
N ALA A 22 -64.38 -25.67 -45.98
CA ALA A 22 -64.26 -24.32 -45.43
C ALA A 22 -64.08 -24.35 -43.89
N TYR A 23 -64.86 -25.19 -43.20
CA TYR A 23 -64.73 -25.39 -41.76
C TYR A 23 -63.36 -25.95 -41.36
N ARG A 24 -62.87 -26.99 -42.05
CA ARG A 24 -61.53 -27.55 -41.83
C ARG A 24 -60.43 -26.51 -42.06
N LYS A 25 -60.55 -25.72 -43.12
CA LYS A 25 -59.61 -24.62 -43.41
C LYS A 25 -59.59 -23.61 -42.27
N LYS A 26 -60.76 -23.15 -41.80
CA LYS A 26 -60.88 -22.22 -40.67
C LYS A 26 -60.33 -22.80 -39.37
N MET A 27 -60.58 -24.07 -39.09
CA MET A 27 -60.01 -24.73 -37.91
C MET A 27 -58.49 -24.83 -38.00
N ASN A 28 -57.93 -25.12 -39.18
CA ASN A 28 -56.48 -25.13 -39.38
C ASN A 28 -55.86 -23.74 -39.20
N GLU A 29 -56.48 -22.70 -39.78
CA GLU A 29 -56.06 -21.30 -39.58
C GLU A 29 -56.07 -20.92 -38.08
N LEU A 30 -57.12 -21.31 -37.36
CA LEU A 30 -57.24 -21.06 -35.93
C LEU A 30 -56.19 -21.82 -35.10
N HIS A 31 -55.86 -23.06 -35.46
CA HIS A 31 -54.77 -23.81 -34.82
C HIS A 31 -53.40 -23.18 -35.10
N GLN A 32 -53.14 -22.72 -36.33
CA GLN A 32 -51.92 -22.01 -36.68
C GLN A 32 -51.78 -20.70 -35.89
N MET A 33 -52.87 -19.94 -35.78
CA MET A 33 -52.88 -18.69 -35.02
C MET A 33 -52.65 -18.92 -33.52
N LYS A 34 -53.27 -19.96 -32.94
CA LYS A 34 -53.02 -20.38 -31.54
C LYS A 34 -51.56 -20.74 -31.31
N ARG A 35 -50.94 -21.51 -32.22
CA ARG A 35 -49.50 -21.83 -32.14
C ARG A 35 -48.63 -20.57 -32.22
N HIS A 36 -48.94 -19.64 -33.11
CA HIS A 36 -48.20 -18.38 -33.21
C HIS A 36 -48.31 -17.51 -31.95
N ILE A 37 -49.49 -17.44 -31.34
CA ILE A 37 -49.69 -16.72 -30.07
C ILE A 37 -48.88 -17.38 -28.97
N GLN A 38 -48.89 -18.72 -28.89
CA GLN A 38 -48.12 -19.46 -27.90
C GLN A 38 -46.61 -19.20 -28.03
N ILE A 39 -46.05 -19.30 -29.24
CA ILE A 39 -44.62 -19.01 -29.48
C ILE A 39 -44.28 -17.56 -29.11
N LYS A 40 -45.16 -16.61 -29.43
CA LYS A 40 -44.96 -15.21 -29.05
C LYS A 40 -45.00 -15.02 -27.53
N GLN A 41 -45.88 -15.72 -26.83
CA GLN A 41 -45.95 -15.67 -25.37
C GLN A 41 -44.66 -16.23 -24.75
N GLU A 42 -44.18 -17.37 -25.23
CA GLU A 42 -42.91 -17.97 -24.79
C GLU A 42 -41.72 -17.01 -25.01
N HIS A 43 -41.70 -16.29 -26.14
CA HIS A 43 -40.68 -15.26 -26.40
C HIS A 43 -40.79 -14.05 -25.47
N ILE A 44 -42.01 -13.60 -25.14
CA ILE A 44 -42.24 -12.50 -24.19
C ILE A 44 -41.75 -12.92 -22.81
N ASP A 45 -42.10 -14.12 -22.36
CA ASP A 45 -41.72 -14.64 -21.05
C ASP A 45 -40.19 -14.80 -20.94
N ALA A 46 -39.54 -15.31 -21.99
CA ALA A 46 -38.09 -15.41 -22.06
C ALA A 46 -37.41 -14.03 -21.98
N ARG A 47 -37.95 -13.04 -22.69
CA ARG A 47 -37.41 -11.68 -22.71
C ARG A 47 -37.63 -10.95 -21.37
N MET A 48 -38.77 -11.18 -20.72
CA MET A 48 -39.00 -10.66 -19.36
C MET A 48 -38.00 -11.23 -18.36
N LYS A 49 -37.69 -12.53 -18.46
CA LYS A 49 -36.67 -13.16 -17.61
C LYS A 49 -35.28 -12.55 -17.83
N GLU A 50 -34.91 -12.30 -19.09
CA GLU A 50 -33.63 -11.64 -19.43
C GLU A 50 -33.56 -10.20 -18.88
N ILE A 51 -34.65 -9.44 -19.00
CA ILE A 51 -34.73 -8.07 -18.44
C ILE A 51 -34.55 -8.11 -16.92
N GLY A 52 -35.20 -9.05 -16.22
CA GLY A 52 -35.03 -9.21 -14.77
C GLY A 52 -33.58 -9.51 -14.36
N GLN A 53 -32.89 -10.37 -15.11
CA GLN A 53 -31.47 -10.67 -14.86
C GLN A 53 -30.58 -9.44 -15.08
N LYS A 54 -30.83 -8.66 -16.14
CA LYS A 54 -30.08 -7.42 -16.42
C LYS A 54 -30.33 -6.34 -15.36
N GLN A 55 -31.54 -6.23 -14.83
CA GLN A 55 -31.87 -5.31 -13.74
C GLN A 55 -31.11 -5.68 -12.45
N GLN A 56 -31.05 -6.97 -12.11
CA GLN A 56 -30.27 -7.45 -10.96
C GLN A 56 -28.77 -7.15 -11.11
N LEU A 57 -28.21 -7.39 -12.29
CA LEU A 57 -26.80 -7.07 -12.57
C LEU A 57 -26.52 -5.56 -12.46
N THR A 58 -27.42 -4.73 -12.99
CA THR A 58 -27.29 -3.26 -12.93
C THR A 58 -27.27 -2.79 -11.47
N LEU A 59 -28.20 -3.29 -10.65
CA LEU A 59 -28.25 -2.98 -9.22
C LEU A 59 -26.96 -3.40 -8.48
N HIS A 60 -26.43 -4.58 -8.81
CA HIS A 60 -25.18 -5.05 -8.21
C HIS A 60 -23.99 -4.14 -8.56
N LEU A 61 -23.87 -3.73 -9.82
CA LEU A 61 -22.81 -2.81 -10.26
C LEU A 61 -22.94 -1.42 -9.64
N GLU A 62 -24.16 -0.93 -9.43
CA GLU A 62 -24.40 0.33 -8.73
C GLU A 62 -23.93 0.27 -7.28
N GLN A 63 -24.22 -0.83 -6.57
CA GLN A 63 -23.75 -1.06 -5.19
C GLN A 63 -22.22 -1.13 -5.13
N GLU A 64 -21.58 -1.83 -6.07
CA GLU A 64 -20.12 -1.91 -6.14
C GLU A 64 -19.49 -0.52 -6.40
N ARG A 65 -20.06 0.26 -7.32
CA ARG A 65 -19.62 1.63 -7.60
C ARG A 65 -19.74 2.54 -6.38
N GLU A 66 -20.83 2.44 -5.63
CA GLU A 66 -21.02 3.21 -4.39
C GLU A 66 -20.01 2.81 -3.31
N SER A 67 -19.73 1.52 -3.15
CA SER A 67 -18.69 1.01 -2.24
C SER A 67 -17.31 1.57 -2.60
N ILE A 68 -16.91 1.51 -3.87
CA ILE A 68 -15.65 2.07 -4.37
C ILE A 68 -15.60 3.59 -4.11
N ARG A 69 -16.69 4.31 -4.35
CA ARG A 69 -16.76 5.76 -4.10
C ARG A 69 -16.63 6.09 -2.62
N ALA A 70 -17.25 5.31 -1.74
CA ALA A 70 -17.14 5.49 -0.29
C ALA A 70 -15.72 5.22 0.21
N GLN A 71 -15.05 4.18 -0.31
CA GLN A 71 -13.65 3.89 -0.02
C GLN A 71 -12.72 5.02 -0.50
N ALA A 72 -12.94 5.53 -1.72
CA ALA A 72 -12.17 6.66 -2.25
C ALA A 72 -12.40 7.95 -1.44
N ALA A 73 -13.64 8.21 -0.99
CA ALA A 73 -13.95 9.35 -0.13
C ALA A 73 -13.25 9.23 1.24
N ALA A 74 -13.25 8.05 1.86
CA ALA A 74 -12.54 7.80 3.11
C ALA A 74 -11.01 7.97 2.98
N LEU A 75 -10.44 7.59 1.82
CA LEU A 75 -9.03 7.85 1.50
C LEU A 75 -8.75 9.34 1.30
N SER A 76 -9.71 10.13 0.81
CA SER A 76 -9.56 11.58 0.59
C SER A 76 -9.73 12.45 1.85
N THR A 77 -10.27 11.89 2.94
CA THR A 77 -10.34 12.56 4.25
C THR A 77 -9.07 12.42 5.08
N GLY A 78 -8.06 11.69 4.60
CA GLY A 78 -6.76 11.58 5.25
C GLY A 78 -5.94 12.87 5.12
N THR A 79 -5.18 13.20 6.16
CA THR A 79 -4.13 14.22 6.11
C THR A 79 -3.22 13.94 4.91
N THR A 80 -2.98 14.95 4.07
CA THR A 80 -2.05 14.80 2.94
C THR A 80 -0.62 14.61 3.46
N TYR A 81 0.24 14.00 2.66
CA TYR A 81 1.65 13.81 3.01
C TYR A 81 2.32 15.14 3.37
N GLU A 82 2.05 16.20 2.61
CA GLU A 82 2.59 17.53 2.81
C GLU A 82 2.16 18.12 4.16
N GLN A 83 0.89 17.97 4.51
CA GLN A 83 0.37 18.42 5.81
C GLN A 83 1.01 17.65 6.97
N GLU A 84 1.15 16.32 6.86
CA GLU A 84 1.79 15.53 7.92
C GLU A 84 3.28 15.85 8.04
N TYR A 85 3.97 15.99 6.91
CA TYR A 85 5.38 16.39 6.85
C TYR A 85 5.60 17.75 7.53
N ASP A 86 4.80 18.76 7.17
CA ASP A 86 4.89 20.11 7.73
C ASP A 86 4.58 20.12 9.22
N ALA A 87 3.55 19.37 9.66
CA ALA A 87 3.20 19.26 11.07
C ALA A 87 4.34 18.62 11.90
N ARG A 88 4.94 17.53 11.41
CA ARG A 88 6.09 16.87 12.06
C ARG A 88 7.30 17.81 12.12
N GLN A 89 7.64 18.47 11.00
CA GLN A 89 8.72 19.46 10.95
C GLN A 89 8.53 20.59 11.96
N GLN A 90 7.31 21.15 12.06
CA GLN A 90 6.99 22.20 13.03
C GLN A 90 7.13 21.69 14.47
N TYR A 91 6.61 20.49 14.75
CA TYR A 91 6.77 19.86 16.06
C TYR A 91 8.24 19.72 16.45
N TYR A 92 9.09 19.14 15.59
CA TYR A 92 10.51 18.96 15.92
C TYR A 92 11.23 20.29 16.11
N LYS A 93 10.97 21.31 15.27
CA LYS A 93 11.59 22.64 15.41
C LYS A 93 11.24 23.29 16.75
N LEU A 94 9.98 23.20 17.18
CA LEU A 94 9.52 23.74 18.46
C LEU A 94 10.10 22.96 19.64
N SER A 95 9.94 21.64 19.64
CA SER A 95 10.37 20.76 20.74
C SER A 95 11.88 20.75 20.94
N ARG A 96 12.66 20.87 19.86
CA ARG A 96 14.12 20.93 19.91
C ARG A 96 14.63 22.13 20.71
N SER A 97 13.98 23.28 20.63
CA SER A 97 14.36 24.48 21.39
C SER A 97 14.24 24.32 22.92
N LEU A 98 13.54 23.28 23.38
CA LEU A 98 13.26 23.02 24.80
C LEU A 98 14.14 21.90 25.39
N ALA A 99 14.90 21.18 24.57
CA ALA A 99 15.68 20.01 24.97
C ALA A 99 17.06 20.41 25.54
N ASN A 100 17.09 20.85 26.81
CA ASN A 100 18.32 21.29 27.50
C ASN A 100 19.14 20.18 28.18
N ASP A 101 18.66 18.93 28.23
CA ASP A 101 19.30 17.84 29.00
C ASP A 101 20.31 17.00 28.19
N SER A 102 20.57 17.36 26.94
CA SER A 102 21.34 16.54 25.99
C SER A 102 22.79 16.29 26.45
N GLU A 103 23.40 17.25 27.14
CA GLU A 103 24.81 17.21 27.55
C GLU A 103 25.15 16.10 28.56
N LEU A 104 24.21 15.75 29.44
CA LEU A 104 24.43 14.70 30.46
C LEU A 104 24.62 13.32 29.82
N TYR A 105 23.95 13.07 28.69
CA TYR A 105 24.06 11.79 27.98
C TYR A 105 25.33 11.70 27.12
N LEU A 106 25.88 12.84 26.69
CA LEU A 106 27.10 12.89 25.89
C LEU A 106 28.32 12.38 26.65
N GLN A 107 28.40 12.58 27.97
CA GLN A 107 29.54 12.09 28.75
C GLN A 107 29.66 10.55 28.68
N HIS A 108 28.52 9.85 28.66
CA HIS A 108 28.50 8.40 28.50
C HIS A 108 28.91 7.98 27.09
N LEU A 109 28.44 8.70 26.06
CA LEU A 109 28.73 8.40 24.65
C LEU A 109 30.17 8.74 24.26
N ALA A 110 30.75 9.81 24.82
CA ALA A 110 32.09 10.30 24.53
C ALA A 110 33.20 9.32 24.91
N SER A 111 32.93 8.41 25.85
CA SER A 111 33.88 7.39 26.30
C SER A 111 33.86 6.11 25.46
N ALA A 112 32.85 5.92 24.62
CA ALA A 112 32.70 4.73 23.80
C ALA A 112 33.47 4.86 22.47
N THR A 113 34.13 3.78 22.06
CA THR A 113 34.73 3.70 20.72
C THR A 113 33.74 3.05 19.76
N TYR A 114 33.38 3.76 18.69
CA TYR A 114 32.46 3.27 17.66
C TYR A 114 32.93 3.62 16.25
N LYS A 115 32.54 2.78 15.28
CA LYS A 115 32.90 2.95 13.85
C LYS A 115 32.06 4.03 13.14
N GLY A 116 30.91 4.35 13.71
CA GLY A 116 29.95 5.32 13.18
C GLY A 116 28.64 5.24 13.96
N ILE A 117 27.76 6.20 13.70
CA ILE A 117 26.45 6.29 14.35
C ILE A 117 25.37 5.87 13.36
N VAL A 118 24.46 5.00 13.79
CA VAL A 118 23.27 4.60 13.02
C VAL A 118 22.03 4.93 13.83
N VAL A 119 21.11 5.65 13.22
CA VAL A 119 19.85 6.05 13.86
C VAL A 119 18.69 5.50 13.06
N SER A 120 17.79 4.81 13.74
CA SER A 120 16.48 4.40 13.20
C SER A 120 15.41 5.24 13.90
N PRO A 121 14.87 6.28 13.24
CA PRO A 121 13.76 7.08 13.77
C PRO A 121 12.46 6.26 13.81
N ASP A 122 11.36 6.90 14.21
CA ASP A 122 10.04 6.29 14.28
C ASP A 122 9.70 5.56 12.98
N THR A 123 9.28 4.31 13.10
CA THR A 123 9.13 3.39 11.97
C THR A 123 7.73 2.78 11.97
N LEU A 124 7.25 2.41 10.79
CA LEU A 124 6.02 1.62 10.69
C LEU A 124 6.18 0.29 11.43
N PRO A 125 5.12 -0.23 12.06
CA PRO A 125 5.11 -1.57 12.60
C PRO A 125 5.16 -2.58 11.45
N PHE A 126 6.34 -3.17 11.22
CA PHE A 126 6.53 -4.24 10.26
C PHE A 126 6.28 -5.60 10.91
N LYS A 127 5.82 -6.58 10.11
CA LYS A 127 5.54 -7.94 10.60
C LYS A 127 6.79 -8.69 11.07
N HIS A 128 7.95 -8.30 10.56
CA HIS A 128 9.24 -8.91 10.85
C HIS A 128 10.12 -7.86 11.52
N ASN A 129 10.80 -8.22 12.62
CA ASN A 129 11.71 -7.35 13.37
C ASN A 129 13.03 -7.08 12.62
N ARG A 130 12.94 -6.90 11.29
CA ARG A 130 14.06 -6.73 10.38
C ARG A 130 14.96 -5.57 10.78
N ILE A 131 14.37 -4.39 11.00
CA ILE A 131 15.12 -3.19 11.38
C ILE A 131 15.92 -3.47 12.66
N GLN A 132 15.27 -4.03 13.68
CA GLN A 132 15.94 -4.42 14.92
C GLN A 132 17.09 -5.42 14.69
N GLN A 133 16.91 -6.42 13.82
CA GLN A 133 17.95 -7.40 13.50
C GLN A 133 19.14 -6.76 12.74
N LEU A 134 18.87 -5.86 11.79
CA LEU A 134 19.91 -5.08 11.10
C LEU A 134 20.72 -4.25 12.09
N LEU A 135 20.02 -3.52 12.95
CA LEU A 135 20.62 -2.67 13.97
C LEU A 135 21.45 -3.49 14.97
N LEU A 136 20.96 -4.66 15.41
CA LEU A 136 21.69 -5.54 16.31
C LEU A 136 22.96 -6.12 15.66
N SER A 137 22.92 -6.43 14.37
CA SER A 137 24.13 -6.85 13.64
C SER A 137 25.17 -5.73 13.61
N LEU A 138 24.73 -4.49 13.37
CA LEU A 138 25.61 -3.33 13.32
C LEU A 138 26.21 -2.98 14.68
N SER A 139 25.46 -3.13 15.78
CA SER A 139 26.01 -2.89 17.12
C SER A 139 27.12 -3.90 17.47
N ARG A 140 26.95 -5.17 17.09
CA ARG A 140 27.98 -6.22 17.24
C ARG A 140 29.24 -5.91 16.43
N GLU A 141 29.06 -5.21 15.30
CA GLU A 141 30.14 -4.72 14.46
C GLU A 141 30.77 -3.42 14.97
N GLY A 142 30.34 -2.88 16.11
CA GLY A 142 30.92 -1.70 16.74
C GLY A 142 30.36 -0.37 16.24
N TYR A 143 29.19 -0.36 15.59
CA TYR A 143 28.44 0.87 15.37
C TYR A 143 27.66 1.26 16.61
N LEU A 144 27.54 2.56 16.87
CA LEU A 144 26.66 3.11 17.89
C LEU A 144 25.24 3.24 17.33
N ILE A 145 24.30 2.52 17.93
CA ILE A 145 22.92 2.42 17.44
C ILE A 145 21.98 3.21 18.33
N PHE A 146 21.10 3.98 17.70
CA PHE A 146 19.94 4.61 18.32
C PHE A 146 18.66 4.12 17.62
N GLU A 147 17.82 3.37 18.34
CA GLU A 147 16.54 2.86 17.85
C GLU A 147 15.37 3.58 18.52
N PHE A 148 14.46 4.14 17.74
CA PHE A 148 13.21 4.66 18.28
C PHE A 148 12.32 3.53 18.80
N ARG A 149 11.76 3.71 20.01
CA ARG A 149 10.72 2.85 20.55
C ARG A 149 9.64 3.68 21.21
N THR A 150 8.41 3.45 20.79
CA THR A 150 7.23 3.96 21.52
C THR A 150 7.22 3.38 22.94
N SER A 151 7.00 4.25 23.92
CA SER A 151 6.98 3.87 25.34
C SER A 151 5.80 4.52 26.04
N ASP A 152 5.18 3.77 26.94
CA ASP A 152 4.17 4.29 27.87
C ASP A 152 4.81 4.98 29.10
N SER A 153 6.14 4.82 29.28
CA SER A 153 6.91 5.44 30.35
C SER A 153 7.79 6.58 29.85
N GLU A 154 7.98 7.60 30.69
CA GLU A 154 8.87 8.75 30.43
C GLU A 154 10.35 8.32 30.47
N PHE A 155 10.87 7.72 29.39
CA PHE A 155 12.31 7.58 29.18
C PHE A 155 12.72 8.31 27.91
N LYS A 156 13.77 9.13 27.95
CA LYS A 156 14.29 9.78 26.74
C LYS A 156 15.32 8.92 26.02
N LEU A 157 16.21 8.26 26.77
CA LEU A 157 17.28 7.41 26.24
C LEU A 157 17.62 6.29 27.24
N GLN A 158 17.73 5.06 26.75
CA GLN A 158 18.08 3.88 27.54
C GLN A 158 19.09 3.01 26.79
N GLN A 159 20.11 2.51 27.47
CA GLN A 159 21.01 1.51 26.90
C GLN A 159 20.41 0.12 27.05
N LEU A 160 20.29 -0.63 25.94
CA LEU A 160 19.88 -2.04 25.96
C LEU A 160 21.08 -2.99 25.97
N HIS A 161 22.08 -2.70 25.13
CA HIS A 161 23.32 -3.48 25.00
C HIS A 161 24.51 -2.56 24.78
N SER A 162 25.72 -3.13 24.74
CA SER A 162 26.90 -2.38 24.31
C SER A 162 26.65 -1.77 22.92
N ASN A 163 26.88 -0.45 22.80
CA ASN A 163 26.63 0.34 21.59
C ASN A 163 25.19 0.28 21.03
N TYR A 164 24.19 -0.10 21.84
CA TYR A 164 22.80 -0.13 21.42
C TYR A 164 21.93 0.61 22.42
N TYR A 165 21.35 1.72 21.97
CA TYR A 165 20.48 2.58 22.74
C TYR A 165 19.11 2.67 22.09
N THR A 166 18.09 2.82 22.92
CA THR A 166 16.72 3.10 22.50
C THR A 166 16.29 4.45 23.02
N PHE A 167 15.53 5.20 22.21
CA PHE A 167 15.00 6.51 22.57
C PHE A 167 13.49 6.56 22.26
N SER A 168 12.75 7.41 22.98
CA SER A 168 11.30 7.59 22.76
C SER A 168 10.92 9.00 22.33
N ASP A 169 11.88 9.93 22.32
CA ASP A 169 11.68 11.32 21.90
C ASP A 169 12.64 11.66 20.75
N GLU A 170 12.07 11.79 19.56
CA GLU A 170 12.78 12.14 18.34
C GLU A 170 13.36 13.56 18.36
N ALA A 171 12.70 14.53 18.98
CA ALA A 171 13.20 15.90 19.07
C ALA A 171 14.42 15.98 19.99
N PHE A 172 14.39 15.24 21.10
CA PHE A 172 15.54 15.07 21.98
C PHE A 172 16.73 14.43 21.24
N MET A 173 16.48 13.41 20.43
CA MET A 173 17.54 12.75 19.65
C MET A 173 18.19 13.69 18.62
N LEU A 174 17.43 14.58 17.97
CA LEU A 174 18.00 15.63 17.11
C LEU A 174 19.01 16.49 17.88
N GLY A 175 18.67 16.90 19.10
CA GLY A 175 19.55 17.68 19.97
C GLY A 175 20.87 16.95 20.26
N ILE A 176 20.82 15.65 20.60
CA ILE A 176 22.03 14.85 20.83
C ILE A 176 22.91 14.80 19.57
N LEU A 177 22.33 14.50 18.41
CA LEU A 177 23.10 14.32 17.16
C LEU A 177 23.83 15.59 16.74
N GLU A 178 23.23 16.75 17.00
CA GLU A 178 23.84 18.03 16.67
C GLU A 178 25.04 18.37 17.55
N VAL A 179 24.97 18.03 18.84
CA VAL A 179 26.11 18.25 19.74
C VAL A 179 27.24 17.27 19.45
N LEU A 180 26.91 16.02 19.05
CA LEU A 180 27.94 15.06 18.63
C LEU A 180 28.73 15.53 17.40
N GLN A 181 28.13 16.37 16.55
CA GLN A 181 28.74 16.89 15.31
C GLN A 181 29.31 15.83 14.37
N ASP A 182 28.90 14.57 14.53
CA ASP A 182 29.23 13.48 13.63
C ASP A 182 28.17 13.38 12.53
N GLU A 183 28.48 12.64 11.48
CA GLU A 183 27.58 12.40 10.35
C GLU A 183 26.88 11.04 10.55
N PRO A 184 25.66 11.02 11.14
CA PRO A 184 24.95 9.77 11.37
C PRO A 184 24.42 9.16 10.08
N ILE A 185 24.31 7.84 10.06
CA ILE A 185 23.59 7.07 9.05
C ILE A 185 22.14 6.94 9.53
N ILE A 186 21.20 7.53 8.80
CA ILE A 186 19.77 7.44 9.11
C ILE A 186 19.18 6.28 8.33
N LEU A 187 18.72 5.24 9.04
CA LEU A 187 18.00 4.12 8.46
C LEU A 187 16.53 4.52 8.25
N CYS A 188 16.21 4.86 7.01
CA CYS A 188 14.88 5.28 6.57
C CYS A 188 14.14 4.09 5.98
N SER A 189 12.97 3.75 6.52
CA SER A 189 12.08 2.70 6.02
C SER A 189 10.80 3.28 5.40
N TRP A 190 10.44 4.52 5.71
CA TRP A 190 9.24 5.22 5.24
C TRP A 190 9.54 6.68 4.92
N VAL A 191 9.01 7.18 3.79
CA VAL A 191 9.15 8.56 3.34
C VAL A 191 8.87 9.63 4.40
N LEU A 192 7.94 9.46 5.36
CA LEU A 192 7.64 10.53 6.34
C LEU A 192 8.73 10.75 7.39
N GLN A 193 9.67 9.81 7.54
CA GLN A 193 10.86 10.01 8.38
C GLN A 193 11.75 11.15 7.87
N CYS A 194 11.57 11.60 6.62
CA CYS A 194 12.25 12.78 6.10
C CYS A 194 11.92 14.06 6.87
N ALA A 195 10.72 14.17 7.43
CA ALA A 195 10.33 15.32 8.25
C ALA A 195 11.27 15.50 9.45
N TRP A 196 11.85 14.41 9.93
CA TRP A 196 12.79 14.40 11.04
C TRP A 196 14.23 14.64 10.55
N TYR A 197 14.73 13.80 9.64
CA TYR A 197 16.15 13.88 9.28
C TYR A 197 16.51 15.08 8.40
N ASP A 198 15.55 15.72 7.71
CA ASP A 198 15.81 16.94 6.92
C ASP A 198 16.21 18.13 7.82
N LEU A 199 16.08 17.98 9.15
CA LEU A 199 16.58 18.92 10.15
C LEU A 199 18.05 18.71 10.54
N LEU A 200 18.67 17.57 10.21
CA LEU A 200 20.10 17.34 10.43
C LEU A 200 20.91 17.92 9.26
N PRO A 201 21.86 18.83 9.50
CA PRO A 201 22.67 19.44 8.44
C PRO A 201 23.65 18.45 7.79
N ASN A 202 24.22 17.53 8.56
CA ASN A 202 25.15 16.50 8.10
C ASN A 202 24.55 15.12 8.40
N ARG A 203 24.27 14.32 7.38
CA ARG A 203 23.71 12.98 7.51
C ARG A 203 23.98 12.16 6.25
N LYS A 204 24.00 10.85 6.41
CA LYS A 204 23.85 9.89 5.31
C LYS A 204 22.51 9.19 5.45
N ILE A 205 21.87 8.88 4.33
CA ILE A 205 20.61 8.15 4.29
C ILE A 205 20.86 6.74 3.79
N TRP A 206 20.40 5.77 4.59
CA TRP A 206 20.20 4.40 4.15
C TRP A 206 18.70 4.15 4.02
N TYR A 207 18.22 4.00 2.78
CA TYR A 207 16.82 3.76 2.50
C TYR A 207 16.53 2.26 2.31
N ASP A 208 15.79 1.65 3.24
CA ASP A 208 15.40 0.24 3.22
C ASP A 208 13.92 0.06 2.79
N ILE A 209 13.73 -0.44 1.57
CA ILE A 209 12.40 -0.76 1.03
C ILE A 209 11.95 -2.12 1.56
N CYS A 210 11.18 -2.10 2.63
CA CYS A 210 10.84 -3.30 3.41
C CYS A 210 9.36 -3.71 3.41
N ASP A 211 8.49 -2.96 2.74
CA ASP A 211 7.05 -3.27 2.64
C ASP A 211 6.46 -2.73 1.32
N SER A 212 5.15 -2.90 1.12
CA SER A 212 4.46 -2.48 -0.08
C SER A 212 4.42 -0.95 -0.25
N PRO A 213 4.37 -0.44 -1.51
CA PRO A 213 4.22 0.99 -1.79
C PRO A 213 3.10 1.67 -1.03
N ASP A 214 1.97 0.98 -0.87
CA ASP A 214 0.79 1.51 -0.17
C ASP A 214 1.09 1.84 1.31
N ARG A 215 1.99 1.08 1.94
CA ARG A 215 2.43 1.34 3.31
C ARG A 215 3.56 2.36 3.38
N LEU A 216 4.50 2.30 2.43
CA LEU A 216 5.71 3.11 2.47
C LEU A 216 5.52 4.55 2.00
N TRP A 217 4.52 4.85 1.17
CA TRP A 217 4.20 6.22 0.74
C TRP A 217 2.74 6.39 0.27
N GLY A 218 1.97 5.31 0.17
CA GLY A 218 0.55 5.36 -0.15
C GLY A 218 0.24 5.84 -1.57
N SER A 219 -1.01 6.29 -1.76
CA SER A 219 -1.49 6.81 -3.05
C SER A 219 -1.20 8.30 -3.26
N ASN A 220 -0.58 8.99 -2.30
CA ASN A 220 -0.27 10.42 -2.41
C ASN A 220 0.91 10.65 -3.37
N LYS A 221 0.73 11.52 -4.37
CA LYS A 221 1.75 11.80 -5.39
C LYS A 221 3.00 12.49 -4.83
N ALA A 222 2.87 13.37 -3.85
CA ALA A 222 4.02 14.02 -3.22
C ALA A 222 4.83 13.02 -2.39
N ALA A 223 4.19 12.09 -1.69
CA ALA A 223 4.87 11.00 -1.02
C ALA A 223 5.64 10.11 -2.01
N GLN A 224 5.04 9.81 -3.17
CA GLN A 224 5.72 9.10 -4.26
C GLN A 224 6.91 9.89 -4.82
N LEU A 225 6.77 11.20 -5.01
CA LEU A 225 7.89 12.06 -5.41
C LEU A 225 9.01 12.04 -4.36
N LYS A 226 8.68 12.05 -3.07
CA LYS A 226 9.68 11.94 -2.01
C LYS A 226 10.38 10.58 -2.00
N HIS A 227 9.68 9.49 -2.33
CA HIS A 227 10.32 8.20 -2.53
C HIS A 227 11.40 8.25 -3.62
N TRP A 228 11.11 8.88 -4.77
CA TRP A 228 12.11 9.05 -5.84
C TRP A 228 13.27 9.95 -5.41
N ASP A 229 12.98 11.04 -4.69
CA ASP A 229 13.98 11.93 -4.10
C ASP A 229 14.92 11.18 -3.13
N LEU A 230 14.35 10.32 -2.28
CA LEU A 230 15.10 9.45 -1.38
C LEU A 230 16.02 8.50 -2.17
N LEU A 231 15.51 7.88 -3.23
CA LEU A 231 16.31 7.00 -4.06
C LEU A 231 17.45 7.74 -4.76
N SER A 232 17.34 9.01 -5.10
CA SER A 232 18.45 9.75 -5.71
C SER A 232 19.51 10.20 -4.70
N HIS A 233 19.11 10.46 -3.45
CA HIS A 233 19.98 11.07 -2.44
C HIS A 233 20.53 10.07 -1.41
N SER A 234 20.02 8.83 -1.37
CA SER A 234 20.51 7.83 -0.43
C SER A 234 21.86 7.26 -0.86
N GLU A 235 22.80 7.23 0.07
CA GLU A 235 24.10 6.57 -0.06
C GLU A 235 23.94 5.06 -0.16
N TRP A 236 22.97 4.51 0.57
CA TRP A 236 22.68 3.08 0.60
C TRP A 236 21.22 2.84 0.35
N ILE A 237 20.91 1.86 -0.50
CA ILE A 237 19.57 1.33 -0.68
C ILE A 237 19.58 -0.15 -0.44
N SER A 238 18.63 -0.62 0.38
CA SER A 238 18.33 -2.03 0.49
C SER A 238 16.87 -2.31 0.24
N TYR A 239 16.56 -3.58 -0.01
CA TYR A 239 15.19 -4.04 -0.17
C TYR A 239 15.02 -5.44 0.43
N ALA A 240 13.85 -5.69 1.02
CA ALA A 240 13.58 -6.90 1.80
C ALA A 240 13.03 -8.07 0.98
N ASP A 241 12.47 -7.80 -0.20
CA ASP A 241 11.84 -8.79 -1.08
C ASP A 241 12.28 -8.56 -2.53
N GLU A 242 12.63 -9.61 -3.28
CA GLU A 242 13.05 -9.47 -4.68
C GLU A 242 12.00 -8.78 -5.55
N SER A 243 10.71 -8.97 -5.22
CA SER A 243 9.62 -8.25 -5.88
C SER A 243 9.73 -6.74 -5.72
N TYR A 244 10.39 -6.21 -4.68
CA TYR A 244 10.62 -4.78 -4.47
C TYR A 244 11.81 -4.22 -5.24
N LYS A 245 12.57 -5.03 -5.99
CA LYS A 245 13.69 -4.52 -6.79
C LYS A 245 13.28 -3.41 -7.75
N HIS A 246 12.10 -3.52 -8.36
CA HIS A 246 11.60 -2.48 -9.27
C HIS A 246 11.33 -1.14 -8.55
N LEU A 247 11.01 -1.16 -7.26
CA LEU A 247 10.82 0.03 -6.44
C LEU A 247 12.14 0.77 -6.20
N THR A 248 13.29 0.12 -6.36
CA THR A 248 14.61 0.80 -6.29
C THR A 248 15.00 1.49 -7.60
N TYR A 249 14.09 1.54 -8.59
CA TYR A 249 14.38 1.90 -9.98
C TYR A 249 15.55 1.08 -10.57
N TYR A 250 15.70 -0.16 -10.12
CA TYR A 250 16.80 -1.06 -10.50
C TYR A 250 18.19 -0.45 -10.28
N ARG A 251 18.38 0.39 -9.25
CA ARG A 251 19.70 0.88 -8.86
C ARG A 251 20.67 -0.31 -8.70
N LYS A 252 21.82 -0.21 -9.37
CA LYS A 252 22.82 -1.30 -9.43
C LYS A 252 23.44 -1.59 -8.07
N ASP A 253 23.51 -0.57 -7.24
CA ASP A 253 24.01 -0.55 -5.87
C ASP A 253 22.90 -0.67 -4.83
N ALA A 254 21.68 -1.08 -5.24
CA ALA A 254 20.65 -1.46 -4.28
C ALA A 254 20.78 -2.95 -3.93
N HIS A 255 20.83 -3.24 -2.64
CA HIS A 255 21.15 -4.57 -2.10
C HIS A 255 19.93 -5.32 -1.60
N PHE A 256 19.79 -6.57 -2.06
CA PHE A 256 18.82 -7.48 -1.48
C PHE A 256 19.33 -7.95 -0.11
N ILE A 257 18.54 -7.74 0.92
CA ILE A 257 18.77 -8.35 2.23
C ILE A 257 17.48 -9.08 2.57
N ALA A 258 17.47 -10.40 2.44
CA ALA A 258 16.28 -11.19 2.74
C ALA A 258 15.93 -11.16 4.24
N PHE A 259 14.64 -11.32 4.56
CA PHE A 259 14.20 -11.54 5.94
C PHE A 259 14.91 -12.75 6.57
N GLY A 260 15.43 -12.58 7.78
CA GLY A 260 16.19 -13.60 8.53
C GLY A 260 17.68 -13.67 8.19
N ASN A 261 18.16 -12.92 7.18
CA ASN A 261 19.57 -12.86 6.78
C ASN A 261 20.24 -11.51 7.13
N GLU A 262 19.59 -10.70 7.97
CA GLU A 262 20.05 -9.37 8.39
C GLU A 262 21.41 -9.42 9.08
N GLU A 263 21.78 -10.52 9.73
CA GLU A 263 23.08 -10.64 10.41
C GLU A 263 24.27 -10.52 9.45
N ARG A 264 24.09 -10.79 8.16
CA ARG A 264 25.16 -10.69 7.14
C ARG A 264 25.22 -9.34 6.42
N SER A 265 24.29 -8.42 6.69
CA SER A 265 24.19 -7.15 5.94
C SER A 265 25.27 -6.13 6.31
N ALA A 266 25.82 -6.20 7.53
CA ALA A 266 26.78 -5.23 8.04
C ALA A 266 28.10 -5.19 7.25
N GLU A 267 28.42 -6.24 6.49
CA GLU A 267 29.62 -6.29 5.64
C GLU A 267 29.56 -5.29 4.48
N TRP A 268 28.36 -4.97 4.00
CA TRP A 268 28.19 -4.11 2.83
C TRP A 268 28.42 -2.63 3.14
N ILE A 269 28.01 -2.15 4.32
CA ILE A 269 28.21 -0.75 4.74
C ILE A 269 29.71 -0.43 4.86
N LYS A 270 30.55 -1.44 5.19
CA LYS A 270 32.01 -1.32 5.34
C LYS A 270 32.75 -0.90 4.06
N GLY A 271 32.18 -1.13 2.88
CA GLY A 271 32.81 -0.81 1.58
C GLY A 271 32.97 0.68 1.29
N SER A 272 32.35 1.54 2.10
CA SER A 272 32.18 2.96 1.82
C SER A 272 33.06 3.81 2.76
N ARG A 273 34.38 3.83 2.49
CA ARG A 273 35.44 4.62 3.15
C ARG A 273 35.61 4.45 4.68
N LYS A 274 36.77 3.91 5.09
CA LYS A 274 37.31 4.06 6.44
C LYS A 274 37.51 5.55 6.75
N VAL A 275 36.75 6.07 7.71
CA VAL A 275 37.10 7.31 8.42
C VAL A 275 37.63 6.87 9.78
N GLU A 276 38.96 6.78 9.91
CA GLU A 276 39.60 6.68 11.22
C GLU A 276 39.47 8.04 11.91
N GLN A 277 38.39 8.24 12.68
CA GLN A 277 38.29 9.37 13.59
C GLN A 277 38.63 8.91 15.01
N ASN A 278 39.89 9.08 15.40
CA ASN A 278 40.26 9.19 16.80
C ASN A 278 39.89 10.59 17.27
N LYS A 279 38.63 10.81 17.66
CA LYS A 279 38.24 12.02 18.40
C LYS A 279 38.31 11.72 19.89
N SER A 280 39.35 12.22 20.56
CA SER A 280 39.31 12.41 22.00
C SER A 280 38.39 13.58 22.31
N PHE A 281 37.28 13.34 23.02
CA PHE A 281 36.48 14.42 23.59
C PHE A 281 37.30 15.10 24.70
N THR A 282 37.83 16.29 24.41
CA THR A 282 38.28 17.21 25.47
C THR A 282 37.05 17.94 25.98
N ALA A 283 36.71 17.69 27.25
CA ALA A 283 35.69 18.41 28.01
C ALA A 283 36.03 19.90 28.18
#